data_AF-A0A1H2L5Q1-F1
#
_entry.id   AF-A0A1H2L5Q1-F1
#
_cell.length_a   1.000
_cell.length_b   1.000
_cell.length_c   1.000
_cell.angle_alpha   90.00
_cell.angle_beta   90.00
_cell.angle_gamma   90.00
#
_symmetry.space_group_name_H-M   'P 1'
#
loop_
_entity.id
_entity.type
_entity.pdbx_description
1 polymer ?
#
loop_
_entity_poly.entity_id
_entity_poly.type
_entity_poly.pdbx_seq_one_letter_code
_entity_poly.pdbx_strand_id
1 'polypeptide(L)'
;MTATPHPGAGAATRNGVPAHPSAATPARPFAASFAAPFGGPVPPVVAPTGAGGDLDHDAVPAGSVTFVDGADPGAIAGARRHGRPVVANLGERPELAAAAVAAGADGLWLEASGAAAAGQAREAAARIAPLVRSAVPGTLADCRAAIDAVDAALATLLEHRVALAGRVQRLKPVGGRAGRDPQREAAIVAAMAERAPSLPPESLARVVTAIIEAGLDAAERDESDEPPVWRL
;
A
#
# COMPACT_ATOMS: atom_id res chain seq x y z
N MET A 1 61.18 49.04 -15.01
CA MET A 1 61.51 48.36 -16.29
C MET A 1 60.91 46.97 -16.15
N THR A 2 59.89 46.51 -16.86
CA THR A 2 59.25 46.90 -18.12
C THR A 2 57.79 46.42 -18.04
N ALA A 3 56.86 47.26 -18.49
CA ALA A 3 55.46 46.94 -18.69
C ALA A 3 55.27 46.01 -19.90
N THR A 4 54.20 45.21 -19.93
CA THR A 4 53.12 45.34 -20.93
C THR A 4 51.90 44.51 -20.48
N PRO A 5 50.68 45.10 -20.46
CA PRO A 5 49.43 44.44 -20.10
C PRO A 5 48.69 43.87 -21.33
N HIS A 6 47.74 42.96 -21.11
CA HIS A 6 46.76 42.55 -22.12
C HIS A 6 45.36 43.06 -21.76
N PRO A 7 44.71 43.85 -22.64
CA PRO A 7 43.32 44.23 -22.49
C PRO A 7 42.41 43.30 -23.29
N GLY A 8 41.18 43.10 -22.82
CA GLY A 8 40.18 42.31 -23.55
C GLY A 8 38.83 42.26 -22.86
N ALA A 9 38.23 43.43 -22.61
CA ALA A 9 36.82 43.57 -22.32
C ALA A 9 36.00 43.52 -23.62
N GLY A 10 34.93 42.73 -23.64
CA GLY A 10 33.88 42.72 -24.65
C GLY A 10 32.74 41.83 -24.16
N ALA A 11 31.80 42.38 -23.40
CA ALA A 11 30.57 43.02 -23.87
C ALA A 11 29.43 42.01 -24.06
N ALA A 12 28.38 42.24 -23.27
CA ALA A 12 27.15 41.50 -23.18
C ALA A 12 26.33 41.47 -24.50
N THR A 13 25.70 40.33 -24.75
CA THR A 13 24.41 40.21 -25.45
C THR A 13 23.63 39.07 -24.79
N ARG A 14 22.66 39.40 -23.93
CA ARG A 14 21.21 39.36 -24.20
C ARG A 14 20.65 37.96 -24.50
N ASN A 15 19.94 37.45 -23.50
CA ASN A 15 18.59 36.89 -23.56
C ASN A 15 18.15 36.27 -24.88
N GLY A 16 18.07 34.94 -24.87
CA GLY A 16 17.36 34.15 -25.87
C GLY A 16 16.84 32.87 -25.23
N VAL A 17 15.88 33.01 -24.32
CA VAL A 17 15.02 31.90 -23.85
C VAL A 17 14.21 31.43 -25.06
N PRO A 18 14.32 30.18 -25.54
CA PRO A 18 13.34 29.66 -26.48
C PRO A 18 12.02 29.47 -25.73
N ALA A 19 11.03 30.24 -26.14
CA ALA A 19 9.66 30.16 -25.69
C ALA A 19 9.10 28.74 -25.88
N HIS A 20 8.48 28.23 -24.83
CA HIS A 20 7.56 27.10 -24.88
C HIS A 20 6.48 27.33 -25.95
N PRO A 21 6.23 26.38 -26.87
CA PRO A 21 4.90 26.22 -27.43
C PRO A 21 4.00 25.57 -26.37
N SER A 22 3.24 26.44 -25.71
CA SER A 22 2.00 26.11 -25.03
C SER A 22 1.01 25.55 -26.04
N ALA A 23 0.69 24.27 -25.91
CA ALA A 23 -0.54 23.67 -26.41
C ALA A 23 -0.82 22.44 -25.54
N ALA A 24 -1.34 22.69 -24.34
CA ALA A 24 -1.99 21.67 -23.54
C ALA A 24 -3.19 21.12 -24.33
N THR A 25 -2.96 20.03 -25.04
CA THR A 25 -4.04 19.16 -25.50
C THR A 25 -4.66 18.56 -24.24
N PRO A 26 -5.96 18.74 -23.94
CA PRO A 26 -6.56 18.04 -22.84
C PRO A 26 -6.49 16.55 -23.14
N ALA A 27 -5.62 15.85 -22.41
CA ALA A 27 -5.60 14.41 -22.37
C ALA A 27 -7.02 13.97 -21.99
N ARG A 28 -7.69 13.32 -22.95
CA ARG A 28 -8.97 12.66 -22.70
C ARG A 28 -8.81 11.79 -21.46
N PRO A 29 -9.78 11.77 -20.53
CA PRO A 29 -9.73 10.86 -19.40
C PRO A 29 -9.60 9.44 -19.97
N PHE A 30 -8.47 8.80 -19.70
CA PHE A 30 -8.28 7.38 -19.94
C PHE A 30 -9.21 6.69 -18.95
N ALA A 31 -10.44 6.41 -19.40
CA ALA A 31 -11.32 5.50 -18.69
C ALA A 31 -10.61 4.14 -18.72
N ALA A 32 -9.90 3.81 -17.65
CA ALA A 32 -9.49 2.45 -17.38
C ALA A 32 -10.78 1.64 -17.20
N SER A 33 -11.30 1.13 -18.32
CA SER A 33 -12.29 0.07 -18.31
C SER A 33 -11.57 -1.16 -17.78
N PHE A 34 -11.64 -1.37 -16.47
CA PHE A 34 -11.40 -2.68 -15.90
C PHE A 34 -12.52 -3.58 -16.43
N ALA A 35 -12.24 -4.29 -17.51
CA ALA A 35 -13.00 -5.45 -17.89
C ALA A 35 -12.77 -6.49 -16.77
N ALA A 36 -13.73 -6.63 -15.87
CA ALA A 36 -13.80 -7.80 -15.01
C ALA A 36 -13.76 -9.05 -15.92
N PRO A 37 -12.97 -10.09 -15.61
CA PRO A 37 -12.89 -11.29 -16.44
C PRO A 37 -14.17 -12.15 -16.41
N PHE A 38 -15.27 -11.64 -15.86
CA PHE A 38 -16.55 -12.32 -15.75
C PHE A 38 -17.58 -11.59 -16.61
N GLY A 39 -17.88 -12.17 -17.77
CA GLY A 39 -18.88 -11.66 -18.69
C GLY A 39 -20.30 -11.73 -18.12
N GLY A 40 -21.05 -10.64 -18.29
CA GLY A 40 -22.48 -10.53 -18.05
C GLY A 40 -22.89 -10.17 -16.62
N PRO A 41 -24.05 -9.49 -16.43
CA PRO A 41 -24.59 -9.23 -15.10
C PRO A 41 -25.01 -10.56 -14.46
N VAL A 42 -24.21 -11.04 -13.51
CA VAL A 42 -24.61 -12.13 -12.62
C VAL A 42 -25.62 -11.54 -11.63
N PRO A 43 -26.88 -12.02 -11.59
CA PRO A 43 -27.82 -11.54 -10.58
C PRO A 43 -27.28 -11.88 -9.18
N PRO A 44 -27.40 -10.98 -8.19
CA PRO A 44 -26.99 -11.31 -6.83
C PRO A 44 -27.89 -12.44 -6.31
N VAL A 45 -27.32 -13.63 -6.16
CA VAL A 45 -27.98 -14.73 -5.46
C VAL A 45 -27.84 -14.46 -3.98
N VAL A 46 -28.88 -13.86 -3.39
CA VAL A 46 -29.05 -13.77 -1.95
C VAL A 46 -29.43 -15.17 -1.47
N ALA A 47 -28.53 -15.83 -0.72
CA ALA A 47 -28.89 -17.06 -0.02
C ALA A 47 -30.03 -16.74 0.97
N PRO A 48 -31.07 -17.59 1.08
CA PRO A 48 -32.15 -17.35 2.01
C PRO A 48 -31.59 -17.30 3.44
N THR A 49 -31.85 -16.19 4.13
CA THR A 49 -31.55 -16.04 5.55
C THR A 49 -32.36 -17.05 6.35
N GLY A 50 -31.65 -17.99 6.98
CA GLY A 50 -32.21 -18.89 8.00
C GLY A 50 -32.28 -20.35 7.58
N ALA A 51 -31.19 -21.09 7.82
CA ALA A 51 -31.24 -22.49 8.20
C ALA A 51 -29.89 -22.87 8.82
N GLY A 52 -29.88 -23.07 10.15
CA GLY A 52 -28.80 -23.78 10.83
C GLY A 52 -28.85 -25.27 10.53
N GLY A 53 -28.70 -25.64 9.25
CA GLY A 53 -28.58 -27.01 8.79
C GLY A 53 -27.38 -27.10 7.87
N ASP A 54 -26.64 -28.22 7.95
CA ASP A 54 -25.58 -28.59 7.02
C ASP A 54 -26.02 -28.27 5.59
N LEU A 55 -25.50 -27.17 5.04
CA LEU A 55 -25.70 -26.85 3.64
C LEU A 55 -24.92 -27.91 2.88
N ASP A 56 -25.61 -28.66 2.04
CA ASP A 56 -24.97 -29.50 1.04
C ASP A 56 -24.12 -28.58 0.14
N HIS A 57 -22.83 -28.48 0.49
CA HIS A 57 -21.91 -27.51 -0.09
C HIS A 57 -21.67 -27.77 -1.59
N ASP A 58 -22.03 -28.95 -2.07
CA ASP A 58 -21.91 -29.37 -3.47
C ASP A 58 -23.06 -28.86 -4.36
N ALA A 59 -24.16 -28.38 -3.77
CA ALA A 59 -25.34 -27.89 -4.52
C ALA A 59 -25.27 -26.39 -4.89
N VAL A 60 -24.18 -25.69 -4.55
CA VAL A 60 -24.10 -24.23 -4.75
C VAL A 60 -23.56 -23.88 -6.15
N PRO A 61 -24.20 -22.96 -6.91
CA PRO A 61 -23.78 -22.63 -8.26
C PRO A 61 -22.33 -22.14 -8.36
N ALA A 62 -21.65 -22.44 -9.46
CA ALA A 62 -20.34 -21.88 -9.78
C ALA A 62 -20.40 -20.33 -9.82
N GLY A 63 -19.38 -19.66 -9.27
CA GLY A 63 -19.31 -18.20 -9.19
C GLY A 63 -20.08 -17.56 -8.03
N SER A 64 -20.68 -18.37 -7.16
CA SER A 64 -21.36 -17.90 -5.96
C SER A 64 -20.37 -17.48 -4.86
N VAL A 65 -20.72 -16.43 -4.12
CA VAL A 65 -19.92 -15.85 -3.03
C VAL A 65 -20.48 -16.31 -1.68
N THR A 66 -19.62 -16.49 -0.68
CA THR A 66 -20.04 -16.71 0.71
C THR A 66 -20.11 -15.37 1.42
N PHE A 67 -21.30 -15.01 1.93
CA PHE A 67 -21.46 -13.84 2.78
C PHE A 67 -21.25 -14.23 4.24
N VAL A 68 -20.44 -13.44 4.94
CA VAL A 68 -20.22 -13.58 6.39
C VAL A 68 -20.63 -12.27 7.05
N ASP A 69 -21.55 -12.34 8.01
CA ASP A 69 -21.95 -11.16 8.78
C ASP A 69 -20.88 -10.81 9.83
N GLY A 70 -20.42 -9.56 9.80
CA GLY A 70 -19.39 -9.04 10.68
C GLY A 70 -17.96 -9.28 10.20
N ALA A 71 -17.01 -8.99 11.09
CA ALA A 71 -15.57 -9.10 10.85
C ALA A 71 -14.91 -10.19 11.71
N ASP A 72 -15.69 -11.20 12.15
CA ASP A 72 -15.15 -12.28 12.98
C ASP A 72 -14.10 -13.08 12.20
N PRO A 73 -12.82 -13.11 12.64
CA PRO A 73 -11.76 -13.77 11.89
C PRO A 73 -11.98 -15.28 11.75
N GLY A 74 -12.58 -15.92 12.76
CA GLY A 74 -12.86 -17.36 12.75
C GLY A 74 -13.88 -17.75 11.68
N ALA A 75 -14.96 -16.99 11.59
CA ALA A 75 -16.01 -17.16 10.59
C ALA A 75 -15.50 -16.92 9.16
N ILE A 76 -14.74 -15.83 8.95
CA ILE A 76 -14.18 -15.50 7.62
C ILE A 76 -13.16 -16.56 7.18
N ALA A 77 -12.23 -16.95 8.07
CA ALA A 77 -11.26 -17.99 7.78
C ALA A 77 -11.94 -19.36 7.56
N GLY A 78 -13.03 -19.61 8.28
CA GLY A 78 -13.90 -20.77 8.08
C GLY A 78 -14.50 -20.82 6.68
N ALA A 79 -15.16 -19.74 6.26
CA ALA A 79 -15.76 -19.60 4.95
C ALA A 79 -14.73 -19.78 3.82
N ARG A 80 -13.52 -19.26 3.99
CA ARG A 80 -12.45 -19.34 2.97
C ARG A 80 -11.98 -20.78 2.70
N ARG A 81 -12.07 -21.69 3.68
CA ARG A 81 -11.67 -23.10 3.50
C ARG A 81 -12.49 -23.83 2.44
N HIS A 82 -13.67 -23.31 2.10
CA HIS A 82 -14.53 -23.86 1.05
C HIS A 82 -14.15 -23.40 -0.36
N GLY A 83 -13.06 -22.62 -0.53
CA GLY A 83 -12.51 -22.27 -1.84
C GLY A 83 -13.34 -21.27 -2.66
N ARG A 84 -14.35 -20.66 -2.06
CA ARG A 84 -15.24 -19.65 -2.69
C ARG A 84 -14.88 -18.24 -2.22
N PRO A 85 -15.09 -17.21 -3.05
CA PRO A 85 -14.88 -15.83 -2.63
C PRO A 85 -15.73 -15.51 -1.39
N VAL A 86 -15.14 -14.84 -0.40
CA VAL A 86 -15.83 -14.44 0.83
C VAL A 86 -16.06 -12.93 0.84
N VAL A 87 -17.31 -12.50 1.06
CA VAL A 87 -17.65 -11.09 1.29
C VAL A 87 -18.05 -10.90 2.76
N ALA A 88 -17.30 -10.05 3.47
CA ALA A 88 -17.62 -9.69 4.84
C ALA A 88 -18.57 -8.49 4.88
N ASN A 89 -19.71 -8.65 5.53
CA ASN A 89 -20.67 -7.58 5.76
C ASN A 89 -20.31 -6.80 7.04
N LEU A 90 -19.83 -5.58 6.85
CA LEU A 90 -19.37 -4.72 7.94
C LEU A 90 -20.48 -3.77 8.44
N GLY A 91 -21.61 -3.67 7.74
CA GLY A 91 -22.63 -2.67 8.03
C GLY A 91 -22.06 -1.26 7.98
N GLU A 92 -22.29 -0.46 9.00
CA GLU A 92 -21.81 0.93 9.12
C GLU A 92 -20.40 1.04 9.75
N ARG A 93 -19.62 -0.05 9.79
CA ARG A 93 -18.31 -0.13 10.48
C ARG A 93 -17.11 -0.24 9.53
N PRO A 94 -16.76 0.84 8.79
CA PRO A 94 -15.64 0.86 7.87
C PRO A 94 -14.29 0.57 8.54
N GLU A 95 -14.15 0.85 9.83
CA GLU A 95 -12.95 0.62 10.63
C GLU A 95 -12.55 -0.86 10.72
N LEU A 96 -13.48 -1.78 10.46
CA LEU A 96 -13.24 -3.22 10.49
C LEU A 96 -12.70 -3.78 9.15
N ALA A 97 -12.58 -2.94 8.11
CA ALA A 97 -12.15 -3.34 6.78
C ALA A 97 -10.80 -4.05 6.77
N ALA A 98 -9.78 -3.51 7.43
CA ALA A 98 -8.46 -4.11 7.52
C ALA A 98 -8.51 -5.50 8.19
N ALA A 99 -9.29 -5.63 9.27
CA ALA A 99 -9.42 -6.89 10.01
C ALA A 99 -10.12 -7.96 9.18
N ALA A 100 -11.20 -7.60 8.49
CA ALA A 100 -11.92 -8.54 7.62
C ALA A 100 -11.05 -9.01 6.44
N VAL A 101 -10.31 -8.11 5.79
CA VAL A 101 -9.36 -8.48 4.74
C VAL A 101 -8.24 -9.34 5.31
N ALA A 102 -7.68 -8.98 6.47
CA ALA A 102 -6.65 -9.77 7.14
C ALA A 102 -7.11 -11.19 7.48
N ALA A 103 -8.38 -11.36 7.83
CA ALA A 103 -9.01 -12.66 8.06
C ALA A 103 -9.26 -13.46 6.77
N GLY A 104 -9.08 -12.84 5.60
CA GLY A 104 -9.21 -13.48 4.30
C GLY A 104 -10.50 -13.16 3.56
N ALA A 105 -11.18 -12.05 3.85
CA ALA A 105 -12.28 -11.58 3.02
C ALA A 105 -11.76 -11.13 1.64
N ASP A 106 -12.44 -11.55 0.57
CA ASP A 106 -12.14 -11.17 -0.82
C ASP A 106 -12.87 -9.89 -1.23
N GLY A 107 -13.97 -9.57 -0.55
CA GLY A 107 -14.71 -8.32 -0.68
C GLY A 107 -15.33 -7.84 0.62
N LEU A 108 -15.73 -6.57 0.64
CA LEU A 108 -16.35 -5.92 1.80
C LEU A 108 -17.71 -5.36 1.38
N TRP A 109 -18.72 -5.53 2.23
CA TRP A 109 -20.02 -4.89 2.10
C TRP A 109 -20.19 -3.86 3.21
N LEU A 110 -20.50 -2.61 2.84
CA LEU A 110 -20.69 -1.49 3.74
C LEU A 110 -22.07 -0.87 3.48
N GLU A 111 -22.87 -0.74 4.53
CA GLU A 111 -24.14 -0.03 4.48
C GLU A 111 -23.89 1.47 4.52
N ALA A 112 -24.29 2.17 3.46
CA ALA A 112 -24.34 3.64 3.30
C ALA A 112 -23.24 4.46 4.01
N SER A 113 -22.00 3.96 4.05
CA SER A 113 -20.87 4.73 4.55
C SER A 113 -20.65 5.98 3.66
N GLY A 114 -20.55 7.17 4.26
CA GLY A 114 -20.21 8.38 3.52
C GLY A 114 -18.92 8.21 2.73
N ALA A 115 -18.74 8.95 1.62
CA ALA A 115 -17.63 8.75 0.69
C ALA A 115 -16.23 8.70 1.34
N ALA A 116 -16.03 9.45 2.43
CA ALA A 116 -14.79 9.44 3.22
C ALA A 116 -14.55 8.10 3.93
N ALA A 117 -15.57 7.55 4.60
CA ALA A 117 -15.50 6.26 5.28
C ALA A 117 -15.25 5.10 4.29
N ALA A 118 -15.94 5.12 3.15
CA ALA A 118 -15.69 4.17 2.06
C ALA A 118 -14.29 4.32 1.45
N GLY A 119 -13.71 5.52 1.49
CA GLY A 119 -12.33 5.81 1.10
C GLY A 119 -11.33 5.18 2.06
N GLN A 120 -11.49 5.42 3.37
CA GLN A 120 -10.65 4.85 4.42
C GLN A 120 -10.68 3.31 4.41
N ALA A 121 -11.87 2.71 4.30
CA ALA A 121 -11.99 1.25 4.20
C ALA A 121 -11.29 0.68 2.96
N ARG A 122 -11.37 1.38 1.81
CA ARG A 122 -10.66 0.98 0.57
C ARG A 122 -9.15 1.09 0.72
N GLU A 123 -8.65 2.16 1.32
CA GLU A 123 -7.22 2.35 1.57
C GLU A 123 -6.68 1.30 2.54
N ALA A 124 -7.41 1.04 3.63
CA ALA A 124 -7.10 -0.02 4.59
C ALA A 124 -7.07 -1.40 3.93
N ALA A 125 -8.08 -1.73 3.12
CA ALA A 125 -8.13 -2.97 2.36
C ALA A 125 -6.97 -3.07 1.35
N ALA A 126 -6.66 -2.00 0.61
CA ALA A 126 -5.61 -1.99 -0.40
C ALA A 126 -4.21 -2.25 0.19
N ARG A 127 -3.95 -1.79 1.42
CA ARG A 127 -2.69 -2.07 2.14
C ARG A 127 -2.52 -3.54 2.54
N ILE A 128 -3.62 -4.18 2.99
CA ILE A 128 -3.55 -5.54 3.57
C ILE A 128 -3.75 -6.62 2.50
N ALA A 129 -4.61 -6.36 1.52
CA ALA A 129 -5.04 -7.38 0.58
C ALA A 129 -3.93 -8.06 -0.24
N PRO A 130 -2.87 -7.35 -0.70
CA PRO A 130 -1.74 -7.99 -1.38
C PRO A 130 -0.97 -8.98 -0.50
N LEU A 131 -1.01 -8.81 0.83
CA LEU A 131 -0.28 -9.64 1.78
C LEU A 131 -1.02 -10.93 2.16
N VAL A 132 -2.34 -10.96 1.99
CA VAL A 132 -3.21 -12.05 2.45
C VAL A 132 -3.86 -12.83 1.31
N ARG A 133 -3.95 -12.24 0.11
CA ARG A 133 -4.48 -12.93 -1.06
C ARG A 133 -3.41 -13.84 -1.67
N SER A 134 -3.45 -15.11 -1.28
CA SER A 134 -2.71 -16.17 -1.97
C SER A 134 -3.40 -16.49 -3.29
N ALA A 135 -2.99 -15.81 -4.36
CA ALA A 135 -3.26 -16.25 -5.73
C ALA A 135 -1.91 -16.63 -6.35
N VAL A 136 -1.79 -17.85 -6.87
CA VAL A 136 -0.62 -18.24 -7.66
C VAL A 136 -0.85 -17.72 -9.08
N PRO A 137 -0.15 -16.64 -9.51
CA PRO A 137 -0.43 -16.03 -10.80
C PRO A 137 0.01 -16.99 -11.92
N GLY A 138 -0.86 -17.22 -12.91
CA GLY A 138 -0.62 -18.20 -13.98
C GLY A 138 0.14 -17.64 -15.18
N THR A 139 0.26 -16.31 -15.29
CA THR A 139 0.92 -15.63 -16.41
C THR A 139 1.92 -14.58 -15.92
N LEU A 140 2.85 -14.18 -16.80
CA LEU A 140 3.80 -13.10 -16.50
C LEU A 140 3.09 -11.77 -16.23
N ALA A 141 1.99 -11.48 -16.93
CA ALA A 141 1.21 -10.27 -16.72
C ALA A 141 0.58 -10.27 -15.32
N ASP A 142 0.04 -11.40 -14.89
CA ASP A 142 -0.54 -11.55 -13.55
C ASP A 142 0.53 -11.44 -12.46
N CYS A 143 1.72 -12.02 -12.68
CA CYS A 143 2.85 -11.87 -11.76
C CYS A 143 3.26 -10.41 -11.58
N ARG A 144 3.33 -9.63 -12.68
CA ARG A 144 3.69 -8.21 -12.62
C ARG A 144 2.62 -7.40 -11.89
N ALA A 145 1.34 -7.63 -12.19
CA ALA A 145 0.25 -6.97 -11.48
C ALA A 145 0.26 -7.29 -9.97
N ALA A 146 0.62 -8.52 -9.60
CA ALA A 146 0.77 -8.90 -8.20
C ALA A 146 1.95 -8.18 -7.53
N ILE A 147 3.09 -8.04 -8.22
CA ILE A 147 4.24 -7.26 -7.74
C ILE A 147 3.86 -5.79 -7.56
N ASP A 148 3.22 -5.17 -8.56
CA ASP A 148 2.79 -3.76 -8.49
C ASP A 148 1.86 -3.51 -7.29
N ALA A 149 0.98 -4.46 -6.97
CA ALA A 149 0.10 -4.39 -5.81
C ALA A 149 0.88 -4.48 -4.48
N VAL A 150 1.91 -5.34 -4.41
CA VAL A 150 2.82 -5.41 -3.25
C VAL A 150 3.61 -4.12 -3.11
N ASP A 151 4.13 -3.58 -4.20
CA ASP A 151 4.92 -2.33 -4.20
C ASP A 151 4.08 -1.13 -3.76
N ALA A 152 2.80 -1.07 -4.16
CA ALA A 152 1.87 -0.06 -3.66
C ALA A 152 1.67 -0.17 -2.14
N ALA A 153 1.52 -1.39 -1.60
CA ALA A 153 1.42 -1.59 -0.16
C ALA A 153 2.74 -1.23 0.56
N LEU A 154 3.90 -1.58 -0.01
CA LEU A 154 5.20 -1.20 0.50
C LEU A 154 5.37 0.32 0.56
N ALA A 155 4.93 1.05 -0.47
CA ALA A 155 5.00 2.52 -0.47
C ALA A 155 4.23 3.13 0.71
N THR A 156 3.02 2.66 1.00
CA THR A 156 2.25 3.18 2.15
C THR A 156 2.87 2.78 3.50
N LEU A 157 3.43 1.58 3.61
CA LEU A 157 4.13 1.15 4.82
C LEU A 157 5.42 1.94 5.04
N LEU A 158 6.14 2.28 3.98
CA LEU A 158 7.33 3.12 4.04
C LEU A 158 7.00 4.54 4.50
N GLU A 159 5.95 5.16 3.96
CA GLU A 159 5.46 6.47 4.41
C GLU A 159 5.14 6.46 5.91
N HIS A 160 4.38 5.46 6.37
CA HIS A 160 4.07 5.31 7.79
C HIS A 160 5.34 5.12 8.64
N ARG A 161 6.29 4.31 8.17
CA ARG A 161 7.57 4.08 8.86
C ARG A 161 8.39 5.35 8.94
N VAL A 162 8.40 6.19 7.90
CA VAL A 162 9.10 7.49 7.89
C VAL A 162 8.48 8.42 8.93
N ALA A 163 7.15 8.51 9.01
CA ALA A 163 6.46 9.30 10.03
C ALA A 163 6.83 8.86 11.46
N LEU A 164 6.89 7.54 11.70
CA LEU A 164 7.35 6.98 12.98
C LEU A 164 8.83 7.29 13.25
N ALA A 165 9.69 7.21 12.23
CA ALA A 165 11.10 7.54 12.35
C ALA A 165 11.30 9.02 12.74
N GLY A 166 10.58 9.94 12.11
CA GLY A 166 10.58 11.37 12.48
C GLY A 166 10.17 11.59 13.94
N ARG A 167 9.10 10.92 14.40
CA ARG A 167 8.71 10.96 15.81
C ARG A 167 9.80 10.42 16.74
N VAL A 168 10.43 9.31 16.40
CA VAL A 168 11.55 8.75 17.17
C VAL A 168 12.73 9.72 17.23
N GLN A 169 13.07 10.40 16.13
CA GLN A 169 14.16 11.39 16.10
C GLN A 169 13.91 12.55 17.06
N ARG A 170 12.67 13.06 17.14
CA ARG A 170 12.30 14.10 18.10
C ARG A 170 12.36 13.65 19.57
N LEU A 171 12.28 12.35 19.83
CA LEU A 171 12.36 11.77 21.17
C LEU A 171 13.79 11.40 21.58
N LYS A 172 14.71 11.21 20.62
CA LYS A 172 16.08 10.80 20.91
C LYS A 172 16.88 11.95 21.53
N PRO A 173 17.71 11.66 22.55
CA PRO A 173 18.65 12.65 23.08
C PRO A 173 19.69 13.12 22.04
N VAL A 174 20.06 12.22 21.12
CA VAL A 174 20.95 12.49 19.99
C VAL A 174 20.20 12.10 18.71
N GLY A 175 19.82 13.11 17.93
CA GLY A 175 19.10 12.93 16.66
C GLY A 175 20.03 12.63 15.46
N GLY A 176 19.40 12.46 14.30
CA GLY A 176 20.06 12.28 13.02
C GLY A 176 20.96 11.05 12.95
N ARG A 177 21.96 11.11 12.08
CA ARG A 177 22.92 10.02 11.83
C ARG A 177 23.81 9.70 13.05
N ALA A 178 24.03 10.66 13.94
CA ALA A 178 24.79 10.46 15.16
C ALA A 178 24.07 9.58 16.20
N GLY A 179 22.73 9.53 16.14
CA GLY A 179 21.89 8.68 16.99
C GLY A 179 21.63 7.27 16.45
N ARG A 180 22.47 6.76 15.51
CA ARG A 180 22.35 5.39 15.01
C ARG A 180 22.74 4.37 16.07
N ASP A 181 22.04 3.25 16.06
CA ASP A 181 22.22 2.15 17.01
C ASP A 181 22.41 0.85 16.23
N PRO A 182 23.68 0.45 15.97
CA PRO A 182 23.97 -0.75 15.19
C PRO A 182 23.39 -2.03 15.78
N GLN A 183 23.27 -2.12 17.12
CA GLN A 183 22.72 -3.29 17.78
C GLN A 183 21.21 -3.38 17.53
N ARG A 184 20.48 -2.26 17.65
CA ARG A 184 19.05 -2.21 17.31
C ARG A 184 18.80 -2.53 15.84
N GLU A 185 19.65 -2.05 14.95
CA GLU A 185 19.54 -2.29 13.51
C GLU A 185 19.77 -3.76 13.16
N ALA A 186 20.78 -4.40 13.76
CA ALA A 186 21.00 -5.84 13.64
C ALA A 186 19.82 -6.67 14.16
N ALA A 187 19.20 -6.24 15.28
CA ALA A 187 18.01 -6.90 15.82
C ALA A 187 16.80 -6.80 14.88
N ILE A 188 16.64 -5.68 14.17
CA ILE A 188 15.59 -5.51 13.15
C ILE A 188 15.82 -6.51 12.00
N VAL A 189 17.05 -6.63 11.51
CA VAL A 189 17.40 -7.57 10.43
C VAL A 189 17.09 -9.00 10.84
N ALA A 190 17.49 -9.42 12.05
CA ALA A 190 17.21 -10.75 12.57
C ALA A 190 15.70 -11.05 12.63
N ALA A 191 14.90 -10.11 13.15
CA ALA A 191 13.45 -10.25 13.20
C ALA A 191 12.79 -10.29 11.81
N MET A 192 13.34 -9.58 10.82
CA MET A 192 12.85 -9.64 9.44
C MET A 192 13.24 -10.96 8.75
N ALA A 193 14.41 -11.52 9.05
CA ALA A 193 14.86 -12.79 8.47
C ALA A 193 13.93 -13.96 8.84
N GLU A 194 13.37 -13.98 10.05
CA GLU A 194 12.34 -14.96 10.45
C GLU A 194 11.09 -14.92 9.56
N ARG A 195 10.75 -13.73 9.04
CA ARG A 195 9.55 -13.50 8.22
C ARG A 195 9.80 -13.63 6.73
N ALA A 196 11.05 -13.46 6.30
CA ALA A 196 11.47 -13.51 4.90
C ALA A 196 12.59 -14.54 4.70
N PRO A 197 12.32 -15.85 4.91
CA PRO A 197 13.35 -16.89 4.89
C PRO A 197 14.03 -17.07 3.52
N SER A 198 13.41 -16.59 2.44
CA SER A 198 13.97 -16.63 1.09
C SER A 198 15.02 -15.54 0.83
N LEU A 199 15.19 -14.55 1.73
CA LEU A 199 16.18 -13.49 1.60
C LEU A 199 17.35 -13.72 2.55
N PRO A 200 18.60 -13.80 2.06
CA PRO A 200 19.78 -13.88 2.92
C PRO A 200 19.87 -12.66 3.86
N PRO A 201 20.34 -12.86 5.11
CA PRO A 201 20.45 -11.78 6.10
C PRO A 201 21.23 -10.55 5.60
N GLU A 202 22.26 -10.73 4.78
CA GLU A 202 23.07 -9.64 4.23
C GLU A 202 22.29 -8.79 3.23
N SER A 203 21.38 -9.41 2.46
CA SER A 203 20.50 -8.69 1.55
C SER A 203 19.44 -7.91 2.32
N LEU A 204 18.87 -8.50 3.38
CA LEU A 204 17.97 -7.79 4.29
C LEU A 204 18.67 -6.61 4.98
N ALA A 205 19.91 -6.77 5.43
CA ALA A 205 20.67 -5.69 6.06
C ALA A 205 20.87 -4.47 5.13
N ARG A 206 21.12 -4.70 3.83
CA ARG A 206 21.21 -3.62 2.84
C ARG A 206 19.89 -2.89 2.66
N VAL A 207 18.79 -3.63 2.56
CA VAL A 207 17.43 -3.05 2.46
C VAL A 207 17.09 -2.24 3.71
N VAL A 208 17.30 -2.81 4.90
CA VAL A 208 17.01 -2.14 6.18
C VAL A 208 17.82 -0.87 6.34
N THR A 209 19.11 -0.90 5.99
CA THR A 209 19.98 0.28 5.97
C THR A 209 19.40 1.38 5.10
N ALA A 210 19.03 1.07 3.85
CA ALA A 210 18.46 2.04 2.93
C ALA A 210 17.15 2.66 3.47
N ILE A 211 16.28 1.85 4.07
CA ILE A 211 15.02 2.33 4.66
C ILE A 211 15.28 3.22 5.90
N ILE A 212 16.29 2.90 6.72
CA ILE A 212 16.70 3.74 7.86
C ILE A 212 17.22 5.08 7.37
N GLU A 213 18.14 5.06 6.41
CA GLU A 213 18.76 6.27 5.85
C GLU A 213 17.73 7.17 5.20
N ALA A 214 16.81 6.62 4.41
CA ALA A 214 15.71 7.38 3.82
C ALA A 214 14.84 8.07 4.89
N GLY A 215 14.56 7.38 6.01
CA GLY A 215 13.81 7.96 7.13
C GLY A 215 14.58 9.04 7.89
N LEU A 216 15.91 8.91 8.02
CA LEU A 216 16.76 9.97 8.58
C LEU A 216 16.75 11.21 7.66
N ASP A 217 16.95 11.01 6.36
CA ASP A 217 16.94 12.09 5.38
C ASP A 217 15.59 12.81 5.32
N ALA A 218 14.48 12.08 5.45
CA ALA A 218 13.15 12.67 5.50
C ALA A 218 12.95 13.49 6.77
N ALA A 219 13.37 12.97 7.94
CA ALA A 219 13.29 13.69 9.20
C ALA A 219 14.19 14.95 9.24
N GLU A 220 15.32 14.94 8.53
CA GLU A 220 16.19 16.12 8.39
C GLU A 220 15.54 17.22 7.52
N ARG A 221 14.70 16.84 6.53
CA ARG A 221 13.95 17.81 5.71
C ARG A 221 12.69 18.34 6.40
N ASP A 222 12.13 17.55 7.32
CA ASP A 222 10.95 17.91 8.09
C ASP A 222 11.36 18.67 9.36
N GLU A 223 11.64 19.97 9.21
CA GLU A 223 11.93 20.89 10.32
C GLU A 223 10.65 21.29 11.09
N SER A 224 9.48 20.76 10.74
CA SER A 224 8.21 21.15 11.35
C SER A 224 8.00 20.47 12.70
N ASP A 225 7.56 21.24 13.69
CA ASP A 225 7.15 20.73 15.02
C ASP A 225 5.71 20.15 15.01
N GLU A 226 5.08 20.06 13.83
CA GLU A 226 3.72 19.56 13.70
C GLU A 226 3.68 18.03 13.82
N PRO A 227 2.76 17.46 14.62
CA PRO A 227 2.60 16.01 14.65
C PRO A 227 2.19 15.51 13.26
N PRO A 228 2.80 14.42 12.76
CA PRO A 228 2.44 13.89 11.45
C PRO A 228 0.96 13.53 11.45
N VAL A 229 0.22 13.98 10.44
CA VAL A 229 -1.18 13.59 10.27
C VAL A 229 -1.19 12.12 9.87
N TRP A 230 -1.44 11.25 10.84
CA TRP A 230 -1.62 9.81 10.62
C TRP A 230 -2.93 9.64 9.84
N ARG A 231 -2.86 9.60 8.52
CA ARG A 231 -3.96 9.11 7.70
C ARG A 231 -3.99 7.59 7.88
N LEU A 232 -4.72 7.17 8.91
CA LEU A 232 -5.09 5.77 9.14
C LEU A 232 -6.31 5.43 8.31
#